data_AF-A0A2V5MGC3-F1
#
_entry.id   AF-A0A2V5MGC3-F1
#
_cell.length_a   1.000
_cell.length_b   1.000
_cell.length_c   1.000
_cell.angle_alpha   90.00
_cell.angle_beta   90.00
_cell.angle_gamma   90.00
#
_symmetry.space_group_name_H-M   'P 1'
#
loop_
_entity.id
_entity.type
_entity.pdbx_description
1 polymer ?
#
loop_
_entity_poly.entity_id
_entity_poly.type
_entity_poly.pdbx_seq_one_letter_code
_entity_poly.pdbx_strand_id
1 'polypeptide(L)'
;MGNLQELSAVRFSQIVDPVASSVRRSCPHSGWSFGPSNHYLNLRGFRLCHSNAIRRLVALRAWTPARTMLLQQLHGTLVAARGRRTLLRRHMAQEIVAEEALLRLTRLCGINLVTLYGVVAAVGDVRRFSHSKKLVAYFGLNPSVSQSGNFEGSGALKRHGRGALRALLIQSGKKLLQVNNPLQK
;
A
#
# COMPACT_ATOMS: atom_id res chain seq x y z
N MET A 1 -5.94 42.45 -14.21
CA MET A 1 -5.29 41.68 -13.12
C MET A 1 -6.33 40.80 -12.46
N GLY A 2 -6.37 39.52 -12.83
CA GLY A 2 -7.31 38.53 -12.32
C GLY A 2 -6.54 37.41 -11.63
N ASN A 3 -6.98 37.05 -10.43
CA ASN A 3 -6.25 36.35 -9.39
C ASN A 3 -5.90 34.89 -9.77
N LEU A 4 -4.63 34.50 -9.64
CA LEU A 4 -4.08 33.19 -10.04
C LEU A 4 -4.12 32.12 -8.93
N GLN A 5 -4.90 32.32 -7.86
CA GLN A 5 -4.90 31.45 -6.68
C GLN A 5 -6.12 30.50 -6.54
N GLU A 6 -7.07 30.49 -7.48
CA GLU A 6 -8.27 29.63 -7.41
C GLU A 6 -8.21 28.30 -8.22
N LEU A 7 -7.02 27.84 -8.63
CA LEU A 7 -6.86 26.66 -9.49
C LEU A 7 -6.25 25.42 -8.79
N SER A 8 -6.33 25.30 -7.47
CA SER A 8 -5.64 24.23 -6.72
C SER A 8 -6.52 23.05 -6.25
N ALA A 9 -7.81 22.99 -6.61
CA ALA A 9 -8.71 21.96 -6.07
C ALA A 9 -9.62 21.25 -7.10
N VAL A 10 -9.17 21.07 -8.35
CA VAL A 10 -9.83 20.10 -9.24
C VAL A 10 -9.48 18.69 -8.76
N ARG A 11 -10.33 18.14 -7.89
CA ARG A 11 -10.24 16.76 -7.38
C ARG A 11 -10.03 15.79 -8.54
N PHE A 12 -9.05 14.92 -8.38
CA PHE A 12 -8.78 13.75 -9.24
C PHE A 12 -10.03 12.87 -9.49
N SER A 13 -11.09 13.00 -8.68
CA SER A 13 -12.40 12.38 -8.89
C SER A 13 -13.12 12.87 -10.17
N GLN A 14 -12.98 14.15 -10.54
CA GLN A 14 -13.74 14.74 -11.67
C GLN A 14 -13.23 14.31 -13.05
N ILE A 15 -12.03 13.74 -13.16
CA ILE A 15 -11.49 13.20 -14.42
C ILE A 15 -11.85 11.72 -14.59
N VAL A 16 -12.02 10.98 -13.49
CA VAL A 16 -12.39 9.56 -13.50
C VAL A 16 -13.90 9.36 -13.70
N ASP A 17 -14.74 10.27 -13.21
CA ASP A 17 -16.21 10.20 -13.31
C ASP A 17 -16.80 10.29 -14.74
N PRO A 18 -16.31 11.10 -15.70
CA PRO A 18 -16.86 11.11 -17.07
C PRO A 18 -16.49 9.86 -17.89
N VAL A 19 -15.32 9.26 -17.63
CA VAL A 19 -14.93 7.97 -18.24
C VAL A 19 -15.74 6.83 -17.64
N ALA A 20 -15.98 6.87 -16.32
CA ALA A 20 -16.77 5.86 -15.63
C ALA A 20 -18.29 5.96 -15.90
N SER A 21 -18.83 7.13 -16.23
CA SER A 21 -20.26 7.36 -16.51
C SER A 21 -20.66 7.11 -17.97
N SER A 22 -19.77 7.36 -18.93
CA SER A 22 -19.97 6.96 -20.34
C SER A 22 -20.02 5.44 -20.49
N VAL A 23 -19.18 4.71 -19.76
CA VAL A 23 -19.17 3.23 -19.74
C VAL A 23 -20.37 2.66 -18.97
N ARG A 24 -20.91 3.40 -17.98
CA ARG A 24 -22.08 3.00 -17.18
C ARG A 24 -23.39 3.02 -17.97
N ARG A 25 -23.54 3.94 -18.93
CA ARG A 25 -24.75 4.06 -19.76
C ARG A 25 -24.93 2.92 -20.75
N SER A 26 -23.86 2.20 -21.09
CA SER A 26 -23.92 1.12 -22.08
C SER A 26 -24.22 -0.26 -21.49
N CYS A 27 -24.09 -0.49 -20.17
CA CYS A 27 -24.36 -1.80 -19.55
C CYS A 27 -24.71 -1.67 -18.04
N PRO A 28 -25.94 -1.97 -17.57
CA PRO A 28 -26.43 -1.45 -16.28
C PRO A 28 -26.02 -2.24 -15.01
N HIS A 29 -25.23 -3.31 -15.08
CA HIS A 29 -24.99 -4.17 -13.92
C HIS A 29 -23.49 -4.42 -13.66
N SER A 30 -23.12 -4.39 -12.37
CA SER A 30 -21.84 -4.77 -11.70
C SER A 30 -20.85 -3.66 -11.31
N GLY A 31 -20.87 -3.30 -10.02
CA GLY A 31 -19.97 -3.85 -9.00
C GLY A 31 -18.47 -3.59 -9.18
N TRP A 32 -17.93 -2.60 -8.45
CA TRP A 32 -16.49 -2.41 -8.28
C TRP A 32 -15.95 -3.44 -7.29
N SER A 33 -14.94 -4.22 -7.65
CA SER A 33 -14.26 -5.15 -6.73
C SER A 33 -12.80 -4.74 -6.52
N PHE A 34 -12.44 -4.37 -5.29
CA PHE A 34 -11.06 -4.17 -4.85
C PHE A 34 -10.45 -5.52 -4.42
N GLY A 35 -9.41 -5.99 -5.13
CA GLY A 35 -8.70 -7.24 -4.81
C GLY A 35 -7.32 -7.01 -4.14
N PRO A 36 -6.76 -7.98 -3.37
CA PRO A 36 -5.77 -7.71 -2.32
C PRO A 36 -4.30 -7.56 -2.76
N SER A 37 -3.96 -7.78 -4.02
CA SER A 37 -2.54 -7.95 -4.41
C SER A 37 -2.16 -7.35 -5.76
N ASN A 38 -3.07 -6.59 -6.36
CA ASN A 38 -2.80 -5.90 -7.63
C ASN A 38 -3.43 -4.52 -7.58
N HIS A 39 -2.66 -3.51 -7.19
CA HIS A 39 -3.03 -2.10 -7.36
C HIS A 39 -2.95 -1.72 -8.85
N TYR A 40 -3.75 -2.37 -9.68
CA TYR A 40 -4.14 -1.85 -10.96
C TYR A 40 -5.45 -1.08 -10.76
N LEU A 41 -5.62 0.02 -11.48
CA LEU A 41 -6.96 0.43 -11.86
C LEU A 41 -7.30 -0.52 -13.02
N ASN A 42 -8.04 -1.60 -12.75
CA ASN A 42 -8.53 -2.50 -13.78
C ASN A 42 -9.93 -2.07 -14.17
N LEU A 43 -10.01 -1.32 -15.26
CA LEU A 43 -11.25 -1.04 -15.92
C LEU A 43 -11.58 -2.27 -16.78
N ARG A 44 -12.33 -3.24 -16.24
CA ARG A 44 -12.85 -4.45 -16.94
C ARG A 44 -11.89 -5.04 -18.01
N GLY A 45 -10.75 -5.57 -17.59
CA GLY A 45 -9.75 -6.22 -18.47
C GLY A 45 -8.71 -5.25 -19.06
N PHE A 46 -8.79 -3.97 -18.73
CA PHE A 46 -7.85 -2.95 -19.20
C PHE A 46 -6.73 -2.72 -18.18
N ARG A 47 -5.52 -3.18 -18.49
CA ARG A 47 -4.33 -2.94 -17.65
C ARG A 47 -3.73 -1.58 -17.99
N LEU A 48 -4.12 -0.54 -17.24
CA LEU A 48 -3.61 0.83 -17.41
C LEU A 48 -2.09 0.97 -17.29
N CYS A 49 -1.42 0.01 -16.68
CA CYS A 49 0.04 0.05 -16.50
C CYS A 49 0.85 -0.52 -17.67
N HIS A 50 0.20 -1.05 -18.70
CA HIS A 50 0.89 -1.61 -19.86
C HIS A 50 1.13 -0.53 -20.91
N SER A 51 2.29 -0.50 -21.56
CA SER A 51 2.65 0.53 -22.55
C SER A 51 1.65 0.66 -23.70
N ASN A 52 1.01 -0.43 -24.10
CA ASN A 52 -0.02 -0.42 -25.15
C ASN A 52 -1.40 0.07 -24.68
N ALA A 53 -1.58 0.32 -23.38
CA ALA A 53 -2.87 0.74 -22.83
C ALA A 53 -3.28 2.10 -23.38
N ILE A 54 -2.37 3.06 -23.51
CA ILE A 54 -2.72 4.39 -24.01
C ILE A 54 -3.29 4.36 -25.42
N ARG A 55 -2.73 3.53 -26.32
CA ARG A 55 -3.23 3.36 -27.68
C ARG A 55 -4.68 2.91 -27.69
N ARG A 56 -5.01 1.90 -26.87
CA ARG A 56 -6.37 1.40 -26.73
C ARG A 56 -7.30 2.44 -26.12
N LEU A 57 -6.83 3.21 -25.13
CA LEU A 57 -7.61 4.24 -24.44
C LEU A 57 -8.02 5.38 -25.37
N VAL A 58 -7.07 5.85 -26.18
CA VAL A 58 -7.32 6.88 -27.20
C VAL A 58 -8.27 6.35 -28.27
N ALA A 59 -8.21 5.05 -28.62
CA ALA A 59 -9.11 4.44 -29.59
C ALA A 59 -10.57 4.25 -29.10
N LEU A 60 -10.85 4.35 -27.79
CA LEU A 60 -12.21 4.12 -27.25
C LEU A 60 -13.23 5.18 -27.65
N ARG A 61 -12.79 6.40 -28.01
CA ARG A 61 -13.66 7.49 -28.46
C ARG A 61 -12.86 8.60 -29.12
N ALA A 62 -13.53 9.51 -29.81
CA ALA A 62 -12.91 10.74 -30.26
C ALA A 62 -12.53 11.62 -29.06
N TRP A 63 -11.25 11.95 -28.94
CA TRP A 63 -10.72 12.84 -27.91
C TRP A 63 -10.28 14.15 -28.55
N THR A 64 -10.41 15.28 -27.83
CA THR A 64 -9.76 16.51 -28.27
C THR A 64 -8.23 16.35 -28.21
N PRO A 65 -7.45 17.09 -29.02
CA PRO A 65 -5.99 16.99 -29.00
C PRO A 65 -5.39 17.23 -27.60
N ALA A 66 -5.89 18.24 -26.89
CA ALA A 66 -5.45 18.55 -25.53
C ALA A 66 -5.73 17.41 -24.52
N ARG A 67 -6.90 16.76 -24.60
CA ARG A 67 -7.23 15.62 -23.72
C ARG A 67 -6.39 14.39 -24.05
N THR A 68 -6.09 14.15 -25.32
CA THR A 68 -5.21 13.06 -25.76
C THR A 68 -3.80 13.24 -25.18
N MET A 69 -3.25 14.46 -25.28
CA MET A 69 -1.96 14.82 -24.69
C MET A 69 -1.95 14.57 -23.17
N LEU A 70 -2.97 15.05 -22.44
CA LEU A 70 -3.07 14.84 -21.00
C LEU A 70 -3.12 13.36 -20.62
N LEU A 71 -3.90 12.55 -21.34
CA LEU A 71 -3.95 11.11 -21.11
C LEU A 71 -2.61 10.43 -21.35
N GLN A 72 -1.88 10.81 -22.41
CA GLN A 72 -0.56 10.28 -22.70
C GLN A 72 0.43 10.60 -21.58
N GLN A 73 0.42 11.84 -21.06
CA GLN A 73 1.25 12.25 -19.92
C GLN A 73 0.91 11.48 -18.64
N LEU A 74 -0.37 11.39 -18.29
CA LEU A 74 -0.83 10.64 -17.11
C LEU A 74 -0.51 9.14 -17.22
N HIS A 75 -0.63 8.56 -18.42
CA HIS A 75 -0.21 7.18 -18.66
C HIS A 75 1.30 7.00 -18.49
N GLY A 76 2.10 7.90 -19.07
CA GLY A 76 3.56 7.89 -18.95
C GLY A 76 4.02 7.96 -17.49
N THR A 77 3.45 8.87 -16.70
CA THR A 77 3.77 9.00 -15.25
C THR A 77 3.41 7.73 -14.47
N LEU A 78 2.28 7.09 -14.78
CA LEU A 78 1.84 5.85 -14.15
C LEU A 78 2.77 4.67 -14.48
N VAL A 79 3.17 4.52 -15.75
CA VAL A 79 4.13 3.48 -16.19
C VAL A 79 5.49 3.72 -15.52
N ALA A 80 6.00 4.95 -15.52
CA ALA A 80 7.25 5.31 -14.88
C ALA A 80 7.22 5.08 -13.36
N ALA A 81 6.13 5.44 -12.67
CA ALA A 81 5.96 5.16 -11.24
C ALA A 81 5.97 3.66 -10.94
N ARG A 82 5.36 2.84 -11.81
CA ARG A 82 5.40 1.37 -11.68
C ARG A 82 6.81 0.83 -11.88
N GLY A 83 7.53 1.31 -12.90
CA GLY A 83 8.93 0.95 -13.15
C GLY A 83 9.81 1.25 -11.93
N ARG A 84 9.71 2.48 -11.39
CA ARG A 84 10.39 2.88 -10.15
C ARG A 84 10.05 1.98 -8.97
N ARG A 85 8.78 1.63 -8.76
CA ARG A 85 8.37 0.72 -7.69
C ARG A 85 9.02 -0.66 -7.83
N THR A 86 9.08 -1.22 -9.04
CA THR A 86 9.73 -2.51 -9.29
C THR A 86 11.23 -2.44 -9.01
N LEU A 87 11.90 -1.39 -9.50
CA LEU A 87 13.32 -1.15 -9.26
C LEU A 87 13.63 -1.06 -7.75
N LEU A 88 12.89 -0.22 -7.01
CA LEU A 88 13.11 -0.05 -5.58
C LEU A 88 12.89 -1.36 -4.80
N ARG A 89 11.86 -2.14 -5.16
CA ARG A 89 11.64 -3.46 -4.54
C ARG A 89 12.77 -4.44 -4.83
N ARG A 90 13.38 -4.37 -6.02
CA ARG A 90 14.56 -5.17 -6.35
C ARG A 90 15.74 -4.79 -5.44
N HIS A 91 16.02 -3.50 -5.27
CA HIS A 91 17.09 -3.04 -4.38
C HIS A 91 16.85 -3.48 -2.93
N MET A 92 15.64 -3.31 -2.41
CA MET A 92 15.27 -3.81 -1.07
C MET A 92 15.53 -5.31 -0.92
N ALA A 93 15.19 -6.10 -1.95
CA ALA A 93 15.41 -7.54 -1.92
C ALA A 93 16.90 -7.91 -1.96
N GLN A 94 17.72 -7.17 -2.72
CA GLN A 94 19.16 -7.38 -2.77
C GLN A 94 19.81 -7.10 -1.41
N GLU A 95 19.43 -6.01 -0.74
CA GLU A 95 19.92 -5.71 0.62
C GLU A 95 19.53 -6.79 1.63
N ILE A 96 18.27 -7.25 1.60
CA ILE A 96 17.81 -8.29 2.52
C ILE A 96 18.53 -9.62 2.28
N VAL A 97 18.82 -9.97 1.03
CA VAL A 97 19.55 -11.21 0.69
C VAL A 97 21.02 -11.13 1.10
N ALA A 98 21.62 -9.94 1.13
CA ALA A 98 23.01 -9.76 1.55
C ALA A 98 23.22 -9.94 3.06
N GLU A 99 22.16 -9.83 3.88
CA GLU A 99 22.24 -9.92 5.34
C GLU A 99 21.53 -11.16 5.88
N GLU A 100 22.31 -12.14 6.35
CA GLU A 100 21.79 -13.42 6.87
C GLU A 100 20.79 -13.25 8.03
N ALA A 101 20.99 -12.24 8.89
CA ALA A 101 20.05 -11.95 9.97
C ALA A 101 18.66 -11.54 9.45
N LEU A 102 18.60 -10.77 8.37
CA LEU A 102 17.34 -10.36 7.74
C LEU A 102 16.70 -11.52 6.98
N LEU A 103 17.49 -12.39 6.33
CA LEU A 103 17.00 -13.61 5.72
C LEU A 103 16.27 -14.51 6.73
N ARG A 104 16.78 -14.64 7.97
CA ARG A 104 16.10 -15.40 9.01
C ARG A 104 14.74 -14.80 9.38
N LEU A 105 14.61 -13.47 9.39
CA LEU A 105 13.33 -12.79 9.62
C LEU A 105 12.32 -13.02 8.50
N THR A 106 12.75 -13.22 7.26
CA THR A 106 11.83 -13.57 6.15
C THR A 106 11.14 -14.92 6.33
N ARG A 107 11.71 -15.82 7.16
CA ARG A 107 11.09 -17.12 7.47
C ARG A 107 9.90 -16.99 8.43
N LEU A 108 9.74 -15.85 9.08
CA LEU A 108 8.56 -15.57 9.90
C LEU A 108 7.34 -15.42 8.97
N CYS A 109 6.48 -16.44 8.96
CA CYS A 109 5.28 -16.46 8.13
C CYS A 109 4.46 -15.17 8.32
N GLY A 110 4.07 -14.55 7.20
CA GLY A 110 3.28 -13.31 7.19
C GLY A 110 4.11 -12.01 7.07
N ILE A 111 5.42 -12.04 7.31
CA ILE A 111 6.29 -10.87 7.06
C ILE A 111 6.66 -10.83 5.57
N ASN A 112 6.24 -9.77 4.88
CA ASN A 112 6.60 -9.54 3.47
C ASN A 112 7.83 -8.62 3.34
N LEU A 113 8.43 -8.56 2.13
CA LEU A 113 9.60 -7.73 1.81
C LEU A 113 9.48 -6.27 2.30
N VAL A 114 8.34 -5.62 2.02
CA VAL A 114 8.15 -4.20 2.33
C VAL A 114 7.95 -4.00 3.84
N THR A 115 7.24 -4.91 4.50
CA THR A 115 7.11 -4.92 5.96
C THR A 115 8.46 -5.09 6.62
N LEU A 116 9.24 -6.10 6.22
CA LEU A 116 10.56 -6.37 6.79
C LEU A 116 11.48 -5.16 6.63
N TYR A 117 11.59 -4.64 5.40
CA TYR A 117 12.41 -3.49 5.10
C TYR A 117 11.96 -2.25 5.90
N GLY A 118 10.64 -2.03 6.02
CA GLY A 118 10.08 -0.96 6.82
C GLY A 118 10.37 -1.08 8.32
N VAL A 119 10.35 -2.30 8.87
CA VAL A 119 10.72 -2.57 10.27
C VAL A 119 12.20 -2.31 10.49
N VAL A 120 13.08 -2.84 9.63
CA VAL A 120 14.54 -2.65 9.73
C VAL A 120 14.91 -1.18 9.61
N ALA A 121 14.40 -0.48 8.60
CA ALA A 121 14.63 0.95 8.41
C ALA A 121 14.14 1.79 9.59
N ALA A 122 13.10 1.32 10.28
CA ALA A 122 12.53 2.01 11.42
C ALA A 122 13.27 1.74 12.74
N VAL A 123 13.75 0.51 12.93
CA VAL A 123 14.49 0.09 14.12
C VAL A 123 15.93 0.59 14.07
N GLY A 124 16.57 0.51 12.90
CA GLY A 124 18.00 0.76 12.74
C GLY A 124 18.82 -0.24 13.56
N ASP A 125 19.77 0.25 14.36
CA ASP A 125 20.54 -0.58 15.29
C ASP A 125 19.65 -1.10 16.44
N VAL A 126 19.44 -2.42 16.47
CA VAL A 126 18.65 -3.08 17.51
C VAL A 126 19.25 -2.93 18.92
N ARG A 127 20.57 -2.73 19.03
CA ARG A 127 21.27 -2.58 20.32
C ARG A 127 20.90 -1.30 21.07
N ARG A 128 20.23 -0.36 20.42
CA ARG A 128 19.68 0.85 21.07
C ARG A 128 18.56 0.53 22.06
N PHE A 129 17.97 -0.66 21.98
CA PHE A 129 16.95 -1.12 22.92
C PHE A 129 17.59 -2.01 23.97
N SER A 130 17.50 -1.62 25.24
CA SER A 130 18.09 -2.39 26.33
C SER A 130 17.45 -3.77 26.54
N HIS A 131 16.16 -3.91 26.22
CA HIS A 131 15.40 -5.14 26.39
C HIS A 131 14.31 -5.27 25.31
N SER A 132 13.94 -6.51 24.97
CA SER A 132 12.90 -6.82 23.97
C SER A 132 11.56 -6.14 24.25
N LYS A 133 11.16 -6.00 25.52
CA LYS A 133 9.92 -5.30 25.92
C LYS A 133 9.89 -3.84 25.45
N LYS A 134 11.05 -3.14 25.41
CA LYS A 134 11.12 -1.77 24.90
C LYS A 134 10.95 -1.69 23.39
N LEU A 135 11.42 -2.70 22.66
CA LEU A 135 11.18 -2.81 21.22
C LEU A 135 9.69 -3.04 20.92
N VAL A 136 9.03 -3.91 21.68
CA VAL A 136 7.57 -4.15 21.56
C VAL A 136 6.77 -2.88 21.89
N ALA A 137 7.17 -2.15 22.93
CA ALA A 137 6.58 -0.86 23.28
C ALA A 137 6.81 0.20 22.17
N TYR A 138 7.99 0.22 21.55
CA TYR A 138 8.30 1.10 20.42
C TYR A 138 7.41 0.82 19.20
N PHE A 139 7.12 -0.45 18.92
CA PHE A 139 6.14 -0.86 17.91
C PHE A 139 4.69 -0.54 18.31
N GLY A 140 4.41 -0.18 19.56
CA GLY A 140 3.06 0.09 20.06
C GLY A 140 2.19 -1.17 20.16
N LEU A 141 2.82 -2.33 20.32
CA LEU A 141 2.16 -3.64 20.44
C LEU A 141 1.96 -4.08 21.90
N ASN A 142 2.38 -3.26 22.86
CA ASN A 142 2.17 -3.55 24.28
C ASN A 142 0.70 -3.23 24.67
N PRO A 143 -0.08 -4.21 25.19
CA PRO A 143 -1.41 -3.94 25.70
C PRO A 143 -1.36 -3.02 26.93
N SER A 144 -2.44 -2.27 27.14
CA SER A 144 -2.58 -1.46 28.35
C SER A 144 -3.03 -2.34 29.50
N VAL A 145 -2.20 -2.54 30.52
CA VAL A 145 -2.68 -3.15 31.77
C VAL A 145 -3.37 -2.07 32.60
N SER A 146 -4.61 -2.32 33.02
CA SER A 146 -5.32 -1.54 34.04
C SER A 146 -5.44 -2.40 35.27
N GLN A 147 -4.67 -2.06 36.32
CA GLN A 147 -4.70 -2.75 37.59
C GLN A 147 -5.26 -1.79 38.64
N SER A 148 -6.44 -2.12 39.16
CA SER A 148 -7.08 -1.39 40.26
C SER A 148 -7.42 -2.37 41.37
N GLY A 149 -6.70 -2.31 42.49
CA GLY A 149 -6.91 -3.20 43.63
C GLY A 149 -6.78 -4.68 43.24
N ASN A 150 -7.88 -5.43 43.33
CA ASN A 150 -7.96 -6.87 43.03
C ASN A 150 -8.33 -7.21 41.57
N PHE A 151 -8.46 -6.22 40.68
CA PHE A 151 -8.82 -6.46 39.27
C PHE A 151 -7.61 -6.26 38.35
N GLU A 152 -7.24 -7.32 37.64
CA GLU A 152 -6.26 -7.29 36.55
C GLU A 152 -6.98 -7.45 35.21
N GLY A 153 -7.09 -6.36 34.44
CA GLY A 153 -7.67 -6.36 33.10
C GLY A 153 -6.63 -6.03 32.02
N SER A 154 -6.59 -6.82 30.95
CA SER A 154 -5.87 -6.46 29.72
C SER A 154 -6.73 -5.52 28.87
N GLY A 155 -6.29 -4.28 28.72
CA GLY A 155 -6.94 -3.23 27.95
C GLY A 155 -6.39 -3.09 26.53
N ALA A 156 -6.89 -2.07 25.83
CA ALA A 156 -6.52 -1.78 24.44
C ALA A 156 -5.00 -1.59 24.26
N LEU A 157 -4.52 -1.80 23.03
CA LEU A 157 -3.14 -1.46 22.66
C LEU A 157 -2.84 0.00 23.01
N LYS A 158 -1.71 0.25 23.67
CA LYS A 158 -1.30 1.61 24.03
C LYS A 158 -1.27 2.50 22.78
N ARG A 159 -1.74 3.75 22.89
CA ARG A 159 -1.69 4.72 21.78
C ARG A 159 -0.27 5.20 21.45
N HIS A 160 0.69 4.98 22.35
CA HIS A 160 2.09 5.32 22.16
C HIS A 160 2.84 4.30 21.29
N GLY A 161 3.89 4.76 20.61
CA GLY A 161 4.69 3.97 19.67
C GLY A 161 4.45 4.39 18.21
N ARG A 162 5.10 3.68 17.27
CA ARG A 162 5.01 4.00 15.83
C ARG A 162 3.76 3.38 15.21
N GLY A 163 2.68 4.15 15.12
CA GLY A 163 1.40 3.71 14.55
C GLY A 163 1.50 3.10 13.14
N ALA A 164 2.40 3.61 12.30
CA ALA A 164 2.66 3.04 10.98
C ALA A 164 3.26 1.62 11.03
N LEU A 165 4.22 1.39 11.93
CA LEU A 165 4.79 0.05 12.15
C LEU A 165 3.75 -0.90 12.72
N ARG A 166 2.97 -0.43 13.70
CA ARG A 166 1.85 -1.21 14.24
C ARG A 166 0.90 -1.64 13.14
N ALA A 167 0.51 -0.72 12.24
CA ALA A 167 -0.35 -1.04 11.12
C ALA A 167 0.28 -2.10 10.20
N LEU A 168 1.56 -1.95 9.83
CA LEU A 168 2.28 -2.93 9.00
C LEU A 168 2.32 -4.32 9.65
N LEU A 169 2.63 -4.40 10.94
CA LEU A 169 2.72 -5.66 11.69
C LEU A 169 1.34 -6.31 11.85
N ILE A 170 0.29 -5.53 12.14
CA ILE A 170 -1.09 -6.04 12.19
C ILE A 170 -1.53 -6.58 10.83
N GLN A 171 -1.24 -5.88 9.73
CA GLN A 171 -1.58 -6.37 8.38
C GLN A 171 -0.80 -7.65 8.05
N SER A 172 0.44 -7.76 8.49
CA SER A 172 1.27 -8.96 8.32
C SER A 172 0.71 -10.14 9.11
N GLY A 173 0.29 -9.92 10.37
CA GLY A 173 -0.42 -10.91 11.18
C GLY A 173 -1.76 -11.33 10.56
N LYS A 174 -2.57 -10.39 10.06
CA LYS A 174 -3.80 -10.72 9.32
C LYS A 174 -3.52 -11.56 8.09
N LYS A 175 -2.43 -11.26 7.37
CA LYS A 175 -2.04 -12.04 6.18
C LYS A 175 -1.64 -13.46 6.57
N LEU A 176 -0.94 -13.64 7.68
CA LEU A 176 -0.60 -14.96 8.22
C LEU A 176 -1.85 -15.80 8.50
N LEU A 177 -2.89 -15.20 9.08
CA LEU A 177 -4.15 -15.89 9.39
C LEU A 177 -4.96 -16.31 8.16
N GLN A 178 -4.69 -15.69 7.00
CA GLN A 178 -5.35 -16.01 5.72
C GLN A 178 -4.60 -17.06 4.89
N VAL A 179 -3.31 -17.27 5.17
CA VAL A 179 -2.53 -18.32 4.51
C VAL A 179 -2.86 -19.62 5.22
N ASN A 180 -2.97 -20.73 4.47
CA ASN A 180 -3.20 -22.05 5.06
C ASN A 180 -2.03 -22.37 6.00
N ASN A 181 -2.24 -22.14 7.30
CA ASN A 181 -1.19 -22.02 8.29
C ASN A 181 -1.13 -23.32 9.08
N PRO A 182 0.02 -24.02 9.15
CA PRO A 182 0.16 -25.24 9.93
C PRO A 182 -0.06 -25.04 11.45
N LEU A 183 -0.10 -23.78 11.92
CA LEU A 183 -0.40 -23.42 13.32
C LEU A 183 -1.91 -23.25 13.60
N GLN A 184 -2.76 -23.23 12.57
CA GLN A 184 -4.22 -23.33 12.74
C GLN A 184 -4.57 -24.82 12.87
N LYS A 185 -4.30 -25.39 14.04
CA LYS A 185 -4.88 -26.66 14.49
C LYS A 185 -5.97 -26.37 15.50
#